data_AF-A0A6V7K7C3-F1
#
_entry.id   AF-A0A6V7K7C3-F1
#
_cell.length_a   1.000
_cell.length_b   1.000
_cell.length_c   1.000
_cell.angle_alpha   90.00
_cell.angle_beta   90.00
_cell.angle_gamma   90.00
#
_symmetry.space_group_name_H-M   'P 1'
#
loop_
_entity.id
_entity.type
_entity.pdbx_description
1 polymer ?
#
loop_
_entity_poly.entity_id
_entity_poly.type
_entity_poly.pdbx_seq_one_letter_code
_entity_poly.pdbx_strand_id
1 'polypeptide(L)'
;AEVLYDRPPKEFKPIDIQEKHNLLLKLAKEYETFKADDENTTVFTELSFGDIRLRKKRPGLIVSSTSWTEDEDFSLLFQALA
;
A
#
# COMPACT_ATOMS: atom_id res chain seq x y z
N ALA A 1 -5.21 -9.33 -40.76
CA ALA A 1 -4.26 -8.76 -39.79
C ALA A 1 -4.72 -9.20 -38.41
N GLU A 2 -3.82 -9.74 -37.59
CA GLU A 2 -4.12 -10.19 -36.23
C GLU A 2 -3.68 -9.11 -35.25
N VAL A 3 -4.60 -8.68 -34.37
CA VAL A 3 -4.31 -7.65 -33.37
C VAL A 3 -3.67 -8.34 -32.16
N LEU A 4 -2.43 -7.97 -31.84
CA LEU A 4 -1.74 -8.38 -30.62
C LEU A 4 -1.90 -7.30 -29.56
N TYR A 5 -2.22 -7.71 -28.34
CA TYR A 5 -2.31 -6.82 -27.18
C TYR A 5 -1.06 -6.97 -26.32
N ASP A 6 -0.42 -5.85 -26.01
CA ASP A 6 0.63 -5.83 -25.01
C ASP A 6 0.05 -6.18 -23.64
N ARG A 7 0.79 -7.01 -22.91
CA ARG A 7 0.49 -7.36 -21.52
C ARG A 7 1.57 -6.78 -20.63
N PRO A 8 1.21 -6.30 -19.43
CA PRO A 8 2.21 -5.83 -18.48
C PRO A 8 3.15 -6.99 -18.11
N PRO A 9 4.44 -6.70 -17.82
CA PRO A 9 5.36 -7.68 -17.26
C PRO A 9 4.76 -8.41 -16.06
N LYS A 10 5.14 -9.67 -15.83
CA LYS A 10 4.62 -10.51 -14.74
C LYS A 10 4.86 -9.94 -13.33
N GLU A 11 5.79 -9.01 -13.22
CA GLU A 11 6.12 -8.28 -11.99
C GLU A 11 5.03 -7.29 -11.58
N PHE A 12 4.22 -6.80 -12.52
CA PHE A 12 3.03 -5.99 -12.24
C PHE A 12 1.89 -6.87 -11.75
N LYS A 13 2.02 -7.30 -10.50
CA LYS A 13 1.04 -8.11 -9.79
C LYS A 13 0.86 -7.57 -8.37
N PRO A 14 -0.27 -7.88 -7.71
CA PRO A 14 -0.39 -7.62 -6.28
C PRO A 14 0.73 -8.30 -5.50
N ILE A 15 1.31 -7.57 -4.55
CA ILE A 15 2.31 -8.09 -3.61
C ILE A 15 1.65 -8.94 -2.51
N ASP A 16 2.37 -9.93 -2.02
CA ASP A 16 1.93 -10.75 -0.89
C ASP A 16 2.04 -10.00 0.45
N ILE A 17 1.62 -10.66 1.54
CA ILE A 17 1.61 -10.03 2.88
C ILE A 17 3.03 -9.79 3.42
N GLN A 18 3.99 -10.64 3.08
CA GLN A 18 5.38 -10.53 3.51
C GLN A 18 6.08 -9.39 2.78
N GLU A 19 5.93 -9.34 1.45
CA GLU A 19 6.41 -8.26 0.59
C GLU A 19 5.84 -6.91 1.05
N LYS A 20 4.53 -6.88 1.34
CA LYS A 20 3.85 -5.69 1.87
C LYS A 20 4.40 -5.24 3.21
N HIS A 21 4.59 -6.17 4.15
CA HIS A 21 5.15 -5.85 5.46
C HIS A 21 6.57 -5.27 5.35
N ASN A 22 7.43 -5.90 4.53
CA ASN A 22 8.80 -5.45 4.31
C ASN A 22 8.85 -4.05 3.66
N LEU A 23 7.98 -3.80 2.68
CA LEU A 23 7.85 -2.48 2.05
C LEU A 23 7.43 -1.42 3.07
N LEU A 24 6.42 -1.70 3.88
CA LEU A 24 5.92 -0.76 4.88
C LEU A 24 6.94 -0.51 5.99
N LEU A 25 7.70 -1.52 6.41
CA LEU A 25 8.83 -1.34 7.34
C LEU A 25 9.92 -0.46 6.74
N LYS A 26 10.22 -0.63 5.44
CA LYS A 26 11.17 0.26 4.75
C LYS A 26 10.68 1.70 4.75
N LEU A 27 9.41 1.93 4.42
CA LEU A 27 8.81 3.27 4.47
C LEU A 27 8.79 3.84 5.89
N ALA A 28 8.52 3.02 6.90
CA ALA A 28 8.53 3.43 8.30
C ALA A 28 9.92 3.92 8.77
N LYS A 29 11.02 3.50 8.13
CA LYS A 29 12.36 4.04 8.45
C LYS A 29 12.52 5.49 8.01
N GLU A 30 11.84 5.90 6.94
CA GLU A 30 11.95 7.23 6.35
C GLU A 30 10.81 8.17 6.80
N TYR A 31 9.61 7.62 7.02
CA TYR A 31 8.39 8.37 7.27
C TYR A 31 7.73 7.93 8.58
N GLU A 32 7.72 8.81 9.57
CA GLU A 32 7.14 8.57 10.90
C GLU A 32 5.67 8.11 10.83
N THR A 33 4.89 8.59 9.84
CA THR A 33 3.47 8.22 9.64
C THR A 33 3.26 6.71 9.45
N PHE A 34 4.28 5.97 9.03
CA PHE A 34 4.20 4.52 8.84
C PHE A 34 4.69 3.73 10.07
N LYS A 35 5.37 4.37 11.03
CA LYS A 35 5.90 3.71 12.23
C LYS A 35 4.79 3.34 13.21
N ALA A 36 4.98 2.23 13.91
CA ALA A 36 4.21 1.85 15.08
C ALA A 36 5.13 1.74 16.30
N ASP A 37 4.55 1.35 17.44
CA ASP A 37 5.25 1.33 18.74
C ASP A 37 6.39 0.31 18.81
N ASP A 38 6.37 -0.74 17.97
CA ASP A 38 7.36 -1.83 17.95
C ASP A 38 8.11 -1.88 16.60
N GLU A 39 9.40 -2.21 16.64
CA GLU A 39 10.31 -2.24 15.49
C GLU A 39 9.87 -3.17 14.35
N ASN A 40 9.14 -4.26 14.66
CA ASN A 40 8.62 -5.22 13.67
C ASN A 40 7.14 -5.00 13.39
N THR A 41 6.65 -3.78 13.59
CA THR A 41 5.27 -3.41 13.33
C THR A 41 5.19 -2.08 12.59
N THR A 42 4.10 -1.90 11.86
CA THR A 42 3.76 -0.64 11.20
C THR A 42 2.33 -0.26 11.58
N VAL A 43 1.87 0.91 11.18
CA VAL A 43 0.46 1.29 11.38
C VAL A 43 -0.51 0.37 10.60
N PHE A 44 -0.01 -0.39 9.61
CA PHE A 44 -0.82 -1.26 8.74
C PHE A 44 -0.67 -2.76 9.01
N THR A 45 0.51 -3.21 9.42
CA THR A 45 0.86 -4.64 9.56
C THR A 45 1.56 -4.92 10.88
N GLU A 46 1.39 -6.10 11.43
CA GLU A 46 2.06 -6.57 12.65
C GLU A 46 2.55 -8.01 12.49
N LEU A 47 3.68 -8.32 13.13
CA LEU A 47 4.15 -9.69 13.34
C LEU A 47 3.56 -10.20 14.66
N SER A 48 2.81 -11.29 14.61
CA SER A 48 2.17 -11.89 15.78
C SER A 48 2.40 -13.39 15.80
N PHE A 49 3.06 -13.90 16.83
CA PHE A 49 3.37 -15.33 16.99
C PHE A 49 4.12 -15.95 15.78
N GLY A 50 4.92 -15.16 15.08
CA GLY A 50 5.66 -15.59 13.88
C GLY A 50 4.90 -15.39 12.56
N ASP A 51 3.63 -14.99 12.61
CA ASP A 51 2.81 -14.73 11.43
C ASP A 51 2.60 -13.24 11.19
N ILE A 52 2.76 -12.82 9.93
CA ILE A 52 2.51 -11.44 9.51
C ILE A 52 1.05 -11.28 9.13
N ARG A 53 0.41 -10.25 9.68
CA ARG A 53 -1.00 -9.94 9.38
C ARG A 53 -1.25 -8.45 9.29
N LEU A 54 -2.37 -8.10 8.64
CA LEU A 54 -2.87 -6.73 8.63
C LEU A 54 -3.49 -6.39 9.99
N ARG A 55 -3.22 -5.20 10.51
CA ARG A 55 -3.82 -4.71 11.77
C ARG A 55 -5.30 -4.43 11.57
N LYS A 56 -6.13 -4.76 12.57
CA LYS A 56 -7.59 -4.56 12.48
C LYS A 56 -7.97 -3.07 12.38
N LYS A 57 -7.30 -2.20 13.14
CA LYS A 57 -7.53 -0.76 13.18
C LYS A 57 -6.41 0.01 12.46
N ARG A 58 -6.19 -0.31 11.19
CA ARG A 58 -5.17 0.35 10.35
C ARG A 58 -5.79 1.53 9.58
N PRO A 59 -5.01 2.60 9.30
CA PRO A 59 -5.49 3.67 8.43
C PRO A 59 -5.67 3.17 6.98
N GLY A 60 -6.41 3.95 6.19
CA GLY A 60 -6.45 3.79 4.74
C GLY A 60 -5.21 4.43 4.09
N LEU A 61 -4.70 3.83 3.01
CA LEU A 61 -3.62 4.40 2.20
C LEU A 61 -4.12 4.51 0.76
N ILE A 62 -4.22 5.75 0.26
CA ILE A 62 -4.48 6.05 -1.14
C ILE A 62 -3.16 6.49 -1.75
N VAL A 63 -2.85 5.95 -2.93
CA VAL A 63 -1.73 6.40 -3.75
C VAL A 63 -2.31 6.82 -5.10
N SER A 64 -2.16 8.10 -5.44
CA SER A 64 -2.44 8.60 -6.80
C SER A 64 -1.12 8.82 -7.52
N SER A 65 -1.08 8.48 -8.80
CA SER A 65 0.02 8.83 -9.72
C SER A 65 -0.26 10.13 -10.49
N THR A 66 -1.32 10.85 -10.15
CA THR A 66 -1.61 12.18 -10.71
C THR A 66 -0.93 13.26 -9.88
N SER A 67 -0.47 14.33 -10.54
CA SER A 67 -0.08 15.55 -9.85
C SER A 67 -1.35 16.25 -9.36
N TRP A 68 -1.45 16.50 -8.05
CA TRP A 68 -2.56 17.26 -7.49
C TRP A 68 -2.71 18.60 -8.21
N THR A 69 -3.88 18.83 -8.81
CA THR A 69 -4.34 20.17 -9.21
C THR A 69 -5.64 20.47 -8.47
N GLU A 70 -5.91 21.76 -8.20
CA GLU A 70 -7.09 22.17 -7.41
C GLU A 70 -8.43 21.77 -8.09
N ASP A 71 -8.40 21.54 -9.40
CA ASP A 71 -9.53 21.10 -10.20
C ASP A 71 -9.76 19.57 -10.22
N GLU A 72 -8.86 18.75 -9.64
CA GLU A 72 -9.04 17.30 -9.53
C GLU A 72 -10.01 16.92 -8.39
N ASP A 73 -11.02 16.09 -8.69
CA ASP A 73 -11.96 15.57 -7.69
C ASP A 73 -11.40 14.34 -6.95
N PHE A 74 -10.73 14.58 -5.83
CA PHE A 74 -10.24 13.53 -4.93
C PHE A 74 -11.35 12.79 -4.18
N SER A 75 -12.61 13.26 -4.22
CA SER A 75 -13.74 12.60 -3.54
C SER A 75 -13.95 11.17 -4.04
N LEU A 76 -13.69 10.92 -5.33
CA LEU A 76 -13.74 9.58 -5.91
C LEU A 76 -12.74 8.63 -5.22
N LEU A 77 -11.54 9.10 -4.92
CA LEU A 77 -10.51 8.29 -4.27
C LEU A 77 -10.88 7.99 -2.82
N PHE A 78 -11.49 8.94 -2.11
CA PHE A 78 -12.01 8.70 -0.75
C PHE A 78 -13.19 7.74 -0.73
N GLN A 79 -14.09 7.80 -1.72
CA GLN A 79 -15.19 6.85 -1.86
C GLN A 79 -14.70 5.42 -2.07
N ALA A 80 -13.56 5.22 -2.75
CA ALA A 80 -12.96 3.90 -2.93
C ALA A 80 -12.43 3.26 -1.63
N LEU A 81 -12.30 4.03 -0.54
CA LEU A 81 -11.93 3.51 0.79
C LEU A 81 -13.13 3.04 1.64
N ALA A 82 -14.36 3.39 1.24
CA ALA A 82 -15.60 3.00 1.94
C ALA A 82 -15.98 1.54 1.67
#